data_AF-A0A643K5M8-F1
#
_entry.id   AF-A0A643K5M8-F1
#
_cell.length_a   1.000
_cell.length_b   1.000
_cell.length_c   1.000
_cell.angle_alpha   90.00
_cell.angle_beta   90.00
_cell.angle_gamma   90.00
#
_symmetry.space_group_name_H-M   'P 1'
#
loop_
_entity.id
_entity.type
_entity.pdbx_description
1 polymer ?
#
loop_
_entity_poly.entity_id
_entity_poly.type
_entity_poly.pdbx_seq_one_letter_code
_entity_poly.pdbx_strand_id
1 'polypeptide(L)'
;MNRPRLVAIFSVFLVVVSGCAAPVANPDATTGSESDWSWPDDPPTDRLGWENGYWYNESIDVNQSDGLNATERAAFVNRTMARVEVIRELEFTDPVPIEVISRAEYRNQSRFDGDEDDESEALHADWNDQVWESILLVGEDRTIDDVFDELYGGAVLGYYSPSEDRIVLISDDGDPAIDRRTLAHELHHALQDQQFGLDGSPPTQDEQLAENGLVEGDARYVDRLYEERCADDWECVARPSNTGSVGGPFDYSVFLVIYAPYSDGPTFVSALRERGGWAAVDDAYATPPVSTEQIIHPEAYPDERPIEVRIEDRSSAEWVRYDHDPVGDTVGEASIFAMLWKHGAIDRTDLNRNTGAYSAYNYSAGPSKGWGGDLVVPYRPASDADAAANPNQRAYVWRTVWDSEADAEVFETKYVKTILQLRLGAKRVAPNTYVLEDGPFADAYRVRRDGDTVTIVNAPTVEALDEVHPD
;
A
#
# COMPACT_ATOMS: atom_id res chain seq x y z
N MET A 1 13.78 -3.00 -27.38
CA MET A 1 12.32 -3.17 -27.23
C MET A 1 11.98 -2.33 -26.01
N ASN A 2 11.53 -1.11 -26.26
CA ASN A 2 11.19 -0.17 -25.20
C ASN A 2 9.86 -0.64 -24.63
N ARG A 3 9.87 -1.19 -23.41
CA ARG A 3 8.65 -1.34 -22.64
C ARG A 3 8.14 0.08 -22.32
N PRO A 4 6.85 0.37 -22.49
CA PRO A 4 6.30 1.65 -22.05
C PRO A 4 6.56 1.80 -20.55
N ARG A 5 6.79 3.05 -20.13
CA ARG A 5 6.91 3.41 -18.73
C ARG A 5 5.52 3.33 -18.12
N LEU A 6 5.07 2.12 -17.78
CA LEU A 6 4.05 1.98 -16.74
C LEU A 6 4.67 2.62 -15.50
N VAL A 7 4.26 3.85 -15.22
CA VAL A 7 4.52 4.47 -13.93
C VAL A 7 3.71 3.63 -12.96
N ALA A 8 4.34 2.59 -12.43
CA ALA A 8 3.81 1.90 -11.27
C ALA A 8 3.67 2.97 -10.20
N ILE A 9 2.42 3.35 -9.93
CA ILE A 9 2.03 4.26 -8.85
C ILE A 9 2.63 3.78 -7.51
N PHE A 10 2.97 2.48 -7.43
CA PHE A 10 3.65 1.82 -6.32
C PHE A 10 5.18 1.96 -6.26
N SER A 11 5.86 2.56 -7.25
CA SER A 11 7.31 2.78 -7.19
C SER A 11 7.70 4.07 -6.46
N VAL A 12 6.73 4.85 -6.00
CA VAL A 12 6.96 6.02 -5.14
C VAL A 12 6.48 5.67 -3.74
N PHE A 13 7.42 5.59 -2.79
CA PHE A 13 7.12 5.31 -1.39
C PHE A 13 6.66 6.61 -0.72
N LEU A 14 5.34 6.70 -0.51
CA LEU A 14 4.68 7.93 -0.10
C LEU A 14 4.45 7.91 1.41
N VAL A 15 4.92 8.92 2.15
CA VAL A 15 4.41 9.13 3.50
C VAL A 15 2.98 9.68 3.43
N VAL A 16 2.03 8.75 3.50
CA VAL A 16 0.59 9.03 3.60
C VAL A 16 0.22 9.20 5.08
N VAL A 17 -0.40 10.34 5.42
CA VAL A 17 -0.89 10.56 6.78
C VAL A 17 -2.06 9.62 7.04
N SER A 18 -1.92 8.70 8.01
CA SER A 18 -3.11 8.15 8.66
C SER A 18 -3.73 9.25 9.50
N GLY A 19 -4.94 9.67 9.13
CA GLY A 19 -5.79 10.56 9.92
C GLY A 19 -6.24 9.90 11.23
N CYS A 20 -5.28 9.54 12.09
CA CYS A 20 -5.47 9.10 13.46
C CYS A 20 -4.33 9.71 14.28
N ALA A 21 -4.48 10.99 14.61
CA ALA A 21 -3.76 11.56 15.73
C ALA A 21 -4.19 10.81 16.99
N ALA A 22 -3.39 9.85 17.45
CA ALA A 22 -3.46 9.41 18.83
C ALA A 22 -3.05 10.60 19.72
N PRO A 23 -3.74 10.86 20.84
CA PRO A 23 -3.31 11.89 21.77
C PRO A 23 -1.99 11.43 22.39
N VAL A 24 -0.87 11.94 21.89
CA VAL A 24 0.40 11.85 22.62
C VAL A 24 0.28 12.83 23.78
N ALA A 25 0.10 12.28 24.98
CA ALA A 25 0.21 13.05 26.20
C ALA A 25 1.63 13.64 26.23
N ASN A 26 1.71 14.97 26.13
CA ASN A 26 2.93 15.74 26.27
C ASN A 26 3.44 15.60 27.71
N PRO A 27 4.55 14.90 27.99
CA PRO A 27 5.19 14.99 29.29
C PRO A 27 6.15 16.18 29.24
N ASP A 28 5.98 17.12 30.15
CA ASP A 28 6.89 18.23 30.39
C ASP A 28 8.36 17.79 30.27
N ALA A 29 9.11 18.49 29.43
CA ALA A 29 10.56 18.39 29.35
C ALA A 29 11.16 18.66 30.73
N THR A 30 11.60 17.59 31.40
CA THR A 30 12.46 17.70 32.56
C THR A 30 13.89 17.65 32.07
N THR A 31 14.62 18.74 32.32
CA THR A 31 16.04 18.88 32.01
C THR A 31 16.86 17.89 32.83
N GLY A 32 17.18 16.75 32.21
CA GLY A 32 18.14 15.78 32.71
C GLY A 32 19.57 16.30 32.57
N SER A 33 20.33 16.15 33.65
CA SER A 33 21.77 16.40 33.80
C SER A 33 22.61 16.22 32.52
N GLU A 34 23.31 17.27 32.10
CA GLU A 34 24.43 17.21 31.14
C GLU A 34 25.40 16.10 31.56
N SER A 35 25.39 14.98 30.85
CA SER A 35 26.49 14.03 30.90
C SER A 35 27.63 14.61 30.05
N ASP A 36 28.83 14.67 30.62
CA ASP A 36 30.11 15.10 30.03
C ASP A 36 30.59 14.22 28.83
N TRP A 37 29.66 13.70 28.04
CA TRP A 37 29.93 12.87 26.87
C TRP A 37 30.10 13.75 25.65
N SER A 38 31.33 13.81 25.14
CA SER A 38 31.65 14.39 23.83
C SER A 38 31.70 13.27 22.79
N TRP A 39 31.17 13.52 21.60
CA TRP A 39 31.30 12.63 20.46
C TRP A 39 32.77 12.53 20.02
N PRO A 40 33.18 11.43 19.34
CA PRO A 40 34.55 11.27 18.87
C PRO A 40 34.95 12.36 17.86
N ASP A 41 36.27 12.53 17.66
CA ASP A 41 36.77 13.32 16.54
C ASP A 41 36.27 12.75 15.20
N ASP A 42 36.04 13.64 14.23
CA ASP A 42 35.61 13.24 12.89
C ASP A 42 36.56 12.20 12.28
N PRO A 43 36.00 11.10 11.75
CA PRO A 43 36.78 10.08 11.10
C PRO A 43 37.35 10.59 9.77
N PRO A 44 38.50 10.04 9.31
CA PRO A 44 39.08 10.43 8.02
C PRO A 44 38.25 9.96 6.81
N THR A 45 37.32 9.03 7.02
CA THR A 45 36.43 8.44 6.02
C THR A 45 35.11 8.09 6.68
N ASP A 46 34.07 8.02 5.85
CA ASP A 46 32.73 7.57 6.23
C ASP A 46 32.74 6.26 7.03
N ARG A 47 31.81 6.17 7.98
CA ARG A 47 31.55 4.99 8.78
C ARG A 47 30.22 5.12 9.51
N LEU A 48 29.66 3.96 9.82
CA LEU A 48 28.41 3.79 10.54
C LEU A 48 28.23 4.76 11.71
N GLY A 49 27.19 5.57 11.60
CA GLY A 49 26.79 6.55 12.59
C GLY A 49 27.52 7.88 12.49
N TRP A 50 28.26 8.13 11.40
CA TRP A 50 28.83 9.42 11.06
C TRP A 50 28.53 9.74 9.60
N GLU A 51 27.92 10.89 9.36
CA GLU A 51 27.48 11.29 8.03
C GLU A 51 27.84 12.74 7.76
N ASN A 52 28.64 12.97 6.71
CA ASN A 52 28.94 14.30 6.18
C ASN A 52 29.29 15.34 7.26
N GLY A 53 30.10 14.95 8.25
CA GLY A 53 30.57 15.82 9.33
C GLY A 53 29.71 15.81 10.60
N TYR A 54 28.77 14.87 10.76
CA TYR A 54 27.91 14.79 11.95
C TYR A 54 27.83 13.37 12.49
N TRP A 55 28.12 13.19 13.78
CA TRP A 55 27.81 11.93 14.46
C TRP A 55 26.32 11.82 14.81
N TYR A 56 25.79 10.59 14.85
CA TYR A 56 24.39 10.31 15.21
C TYR A 56 23.92 10.98 16.52
N ASN A 57 24.83 11.17 17.49
CA ASN A 57 24.53 11.79 18.79
C ASN A 57 25.23 13.13 19.02
N GLU A 58 25.79 13.73 17.96
CA GLU A 58 26.31 15.10 18.01
C GLU A 58 25.16 16.10 18.15
N SER A 59 25.34 17.13 18.99
CA SER A 59 24.36 18.21 19.13
C SER A 59 24.41 19.10 17.90
N ILE A 60 23.23 19.48 17.39
CA ILE A 60 23.08 20.37 16.22
C ILE A 60 22.27 21.59 16.61
N ASP A 61 22.68 22.77 16.13
CA ASP A 61 21.96 24.02 16.33
C ASP A 61 20.92 24.19 15.21
N VAL A 62 19.74 23.59 15.40
CA VAL A 62 18.64 23.59 14.43
C VAL A 62 17.36 24.09 15.09
N ASN A 63 16.81 25.19 14.55
CA ASN A 63 15.54 25.75 14.99
C ASN A 63 14.60 25.95 13.79
N GLN A 64 13.45 25.27 13.81
CA GLN A 64 12.48 25.34 12.70
C GLN A 64 11.46 26.49 12.83
N SER A 65 11.61 27.41 13.80
CA SER A 65 10.60 28.43 14.11
C SER A 65 10.33 29.43 12.99
N ASP A 66 11.32 29.65 12.12
CA ASP A 66 11.31 30.53 10.96
C ASP A 66 11.60 29.77 9.66
N GLY A 67 11.48 28.44 9.69
CA GLY A 67 11.85 27.55 8.59
C GLY A 67 13.34 27.21 8.58
N LEU A 68 13.71 26.09 7.94
CA LEU A 68 15.10 25.62 7.90
C LEU A 68 15.92 26.33 6.82
N ASN A 69 16.97 27.04 7.22
CA ASN A 69 17.96 27.52 6.26
C ASN A 69 18.87 26.37 5.74
N ALA A 70 19.71 26.65 4.74
CA ALA A 70 20.55 25.62 4.10
C ALA A 70 21.52 24.90 5.07
N THR A 71 22.09 25.62 6.04
CA THR A 71 23.01 25.05 7.02
C THR A 71 22.27 24.20 8.05
N GLU A 72 21.15 24.71 8.57
CA GLU A 72 20.30 23.96 9.52
C GLU A 72 19.73 22.70 8.88
N ARG A 73 19.27 22.79 7.62
CA ARG A 73 18.79 21.64 6.86
C ARG A 73 19.89 20.60 6.67
N ALA A 74 21.10 21.00 6.27
CA ALA A 74 22.21 20.06 6.10
C ALA A 74 22.56 19.36 7.43
N ALA A 75 22.64 20.09 8.53
CA ALA A 75 22.91 19.52 9.85
C ALA A 75 21.82 18.53 10.29
N PHE A 76 20.55 18.89 10.08
CA PHE A 76 19.42 18.03 10.43
C PHE A 76 19.39 16.75 9.59
N VAL A 77 19.57 16.86 8.28
CA VAL A 77 19.58 15.73 7.35
C VAL A 77 20.71 14.77 7.66
N ASN A 78 21.95 15.26 7.71
CA ASN A 78 23.13 14.42 7.91
C ASN A 78 23.11 13.72 9.27
N ARG A 79 22.70 14.43 10.34
CA ARG A 79 22.53 13.77 11.66
C ARG A 79 21.41 12.74 11.64
N THR A 80 20.33 12.97 10.90
CA THR A 80 19.23 12.00 10.77
C THR A 80 19.69 10.77 9.98
N MET A 81 20.48 10.94 8.92
CA MET A 81 21.12 9.83 8.18
C MET A 81 21.95 8.97 9.14
N ALA A 82 22.93 9.56 9.85
CA ALA A 82 23.75 8.84 10.82
C ALA A 82 22.92 8.09 11.90
N ARG A 83 21.75 8.61 12.27
CA ARG A 83 20.85 7.94 13.22
C ARG A 83 20.09 6.77 12.61
N VAL A 84 19.63 6.91 11.36
CA VAL A 84 19.02 5.80 10.60
C VAL A 84 20.05 4.67 10.48
N GLU A 85 21.30 4.98 10.13
CA GLU A 85 22.38 4.00 10.07
C GLU A 85 22.58 3.24 11.39
N VAL A 86 22.62 3.97 12.51
CA VAL A 86 22.80 3.37 13.84
C VAL A 86 21.62 2.48 14.24
N ILE A 87 20.40 2.84 13.84
CA ILE A 87 19.22 2.01 14.12
C ILE A 87 19.25 0.74 13.26
N ARG A 88 19.52 0.89 11.96
CA ARG A 88 19.38 -0.17 10.96
C ARG A 88 20.63 -1.03 10.77
N GLU A 89 21.76 -0.57 11.28
CA GLU A 89 23.10 -1.18 11.16
C GLU A 89 23.60 -1.28 9.71
N LEU A 90 23.21 -0.33 8.85
CA LEU A 90 23.59 -0.22 7.44
C LEU A 90 24.11 1.19 7.13
N GLU A 91 25.05 1.30 6.19
CA GLU A 91 25.66 2.57 5.77
C GLU A 91 24.95 3.16 4.55
N PHE A 92 24.84 4.48 4.45
CA PHE A 92 24.60 5.10 3.14
C PHE A 92 25.86 5.00 2.26
N THR A 93 25.71 4.63 0.99
CA THR A 93 26.84 4.56 0.05
C THR A 93 26.96 5.79 -0.83
N ASP A 94 25.87 6.54 -0.98
CA ASP A 94 25.77 7.66 -1.90
C ASP A 94 25.01 8.84 -1.25
N PRO A 95 25.30 10.10 -1.65
CA PRO A 95 24.56 11.25 -1.17
C PRO A 95 23.06 11.13 -1.49
N VAL A 96 22.21 11.63 -0.60
CA VAL A 96 20.74 11.65 -0.78
C VAL A 96 20.26 13.09 -1.02
N PRO A 97 20.04 13.51 -2.28
CA PRO A 97 19.42 14.79 -2.60
C PRO A 97 18.03 14.93 -1.99
N ILE A 98 17.77 16.10 -1.40
CA ILE A 98 16.46 16.46 -0.86
C ILE A 98 15.95 17.71 -1.57
N GLU A 99 14.80 17.58 -2.19
CA GLU A 99 14.04 18.64 -2.83
C GLU A 99 12.81 18.98 -1.98
N VAL A 100 12.42 20.25 -1.96
CA VAL A 100 11.24 20.71 -1.24
C VAL A 100 10.38 21.45 -2.24
N ILE A 101 9.17 20.95 -2.47
CA ILE A 101 8.22 21.50 -3.44
C ILE A 101 6.94 21.96 -2.75
N SER A 102 6.24 22.89 -3.38
CA SER A 102 4.92 23.32 -2.90
C SER A 102 3.85 22.26 -3.17
N ARG A 103 2.75 22.26 -2.40
CA ARG A 103 1.61 21.37 -2.68
C ARG A 103 1.00 21.61 -4.07
N ALA A 104 1.03 22.86 -4.54
CA ALA A 104 0.56 23.21 -5.88
C ALA A 104 1.46 22.62 -6.97
N GLU A 105 2.77 22.61 -6.73
CA GLU A 105 3.76 21.98 -7.61
C GLU A 105 3.62 20.46 -7.60
N TYR A 106 3.51 19.84 -6.42
CA TYR A 106 3.23 18.41 -6.28
C TYR A 106 2.01 18.02 -7.13
N ARG A 107 0.86 18.67 -6.96
CA ARG A 107 -0.37 18.36 -7.74
C ARG A 107 -0.23 18.56 -9.24
N ASN A 108 0.68 19.41 -9.68
CA ASN A 108 0.91 19.67 -11.10
C ASN A 108 1.90 18.67 -11.71
N GLN A 109 2.78 18.09 -10.89
CA GLN A 109 3.72 17.03 -11.28
C GLN A 109 3.11 15.64 -11.12
N SER A 110 2.30 15.43 -10.08
CA SER A 110 1.68 14.17 -9.65
C SER A 110 0.39 13.87 -10.39
N ARG A 111 0.21 14.34 -11.62
CA ARG A 111 -0.92 13.86 -12.41
C ARG A 111 -0.65 12.39 -12.69
N PHE A 112 -1.36 11.54 -11.95
CA PHE A 112 -1.45 10.11 -12.19
C PHE A 112 -2.19 9.81 -13.51
N ASP A 113 -2.55 10.85 -14.28
CA ASP A 113 -2.94 10.81 -15.68
C ASP A 113 -1.87 10.05 -16.49
N GLY A 114 -2.16 8.79 -16.81
CA GLY A 114 -1.63 8.17 -18.02
C GLY A 114 -1.95 9.06 -19.23
N ASP A 115 -1.16 8.94 -20.30
CA ASP A 115 -1.50 9.55 -21.57
C ASP A 115 -2.77 8.86 -22.10
N GLU A 116 -3.95 9.48 -21.93
CA GLU A 116 -5.24 8.96 -22.43
C GLU A 116 -5.22 8.69 -23.95
N ASP A 117 -4.27 9.31 -24.67
CA ASP A 117 -4.05 9.07 -26.10
C ASP A 117 -3.19 7.80 -26.38
N ASP A 118 -2.60 7.17 -25.35
CA ASP A 118 -1.92 5.86 -25.44
C ASP A 118 -2.92 4.71 -25.24
N GLU A 119 -3.20 3.99 -26.32
CA GLU A 119 -4.12 2.85 -26.35
C GLU A 119 -3.76 1.75 -25.34
N SER A 120 -2.47 1.54 -25.05
CA SER A 120 -2.03 0.55 -24.07
C SER A 120 -2.34 0.97 -22.64
N GLU A 121 -2.25 2.27 -22.34
CA GLU A 121 -2.55 2.80 -21.01
C GLU A 121 -4.07 2.82 -20.78
N ALA A 122 -4.85 3.22 -21.79
CA ALA A 122 -6.31 3.16 -21.74
C ALA A 122 -6.85 1.72 -21.56
N LEU A 123 -6.25 0.73 -22.24
CA LEU A 123 -6.61 -0.68 -22.07
C LEU A 123 -6.27 -1.20 -20.67
N HIS A 124 -5.13 -0.78 -20.10
CA HIS A 124 -4.75 -1.14 -18.74
C HIS A 124 -5.69 -0.49 -17.70
N ALA A 125 -6.04 0.79 -17.86
CA ALA A 125 -6.96 1.49 -16.96
C ALA A 125 -8.35 0.80 -16.93
N ASP A 126 -8.93 0.51 -18.10
CA ASP A 126 -10.21 -0.22 -18.22
C ASP A 126 -10.12 -1.64 -17.65
N TRP A 127 -8.98 -2.33 -17.79
CA TRP A 127 -8.74 -3.63 -17.15
C TRP A 127 -8.65 -3.51 -15.61
N ASN A 128 -7.95 -2.49 -15.10
CA ASN A 128 -7.71 -2.31 -13.68
C ASN A 128 -9.00 -1.89 -12.96
N ASP A 129 -9.82 -1.04 -13.57
CA ASP A 129 -11.16 -0.70 -13.06
C ASP A 129 -12.00 -1.96 -12.80
N GLN A 130 -11.91 -2.96 -13.68
CA GLN A 130 -12.60 -4.25 -13.50
C GLN A 130 -12.04 -5.09 -12.36
N VAL A 131 -10.73 -4.99 -12.07
CA VAL A 131 -10.14 -5.65 -10.89
C VAL A 131 -10.70 -5.01 -9.61
N TRP A 132 -10.75 -3.68 -9.53
CA TRP A 132 -11.29 -2.96 -8.36
C TRP A 132 -12.81 -3.09 -8.21
N GLU A 133 -13.53 -3.24 -9.31
CA GLU A 133 -14.95 -3.58 -9.33
C GLU A 133 -15.21 -4.99 -8.82
N SER A 134 -14.35 -5.95 -9.16
CA SER A 134 -14.53 -7.35 -8.73
C SER A 134 -14.55 -7.53 -7.21
N ILE A 135 -13.82 -6.68 -6.50
CA ILE A 135 -13.78 -6.60 -5.04
C ILE A 135 -14.74 -5.53 -4.48
N LEU A 136 -15.64 -5.00 -5.30
CA LEU A 136 -16.72 -4.09 -4.92
C LEU A 136 -16.23 -2.84 -4.17
N LEU A 137 -15.02 -2.37 -4.49
CA LEU A 137 -14.38 -1.20 -3.88
C LEU A 137 -14.54 0.06 -4.75
N VAL A 138 -14.41 -0.06 -6.06
CA VAL A 138 -14.67 1.03 -7.02
C VAL A 138 -15.67 0.50 -8.03
N GLY A 139 -16.79 1.18 -8.21
CA GLY A 139 -17.85 0.72 -9.13
C GLY A 139 -17.90 1.57 -10.39
N GLU A 140 -18.80 1.24 -11.30
CA GLU A 140 -18.89 1.81 -12.66
C GLU A 140 -19.15 3.33 -12.72
N ASP A 141 -19.38 4.00 -11.59
CA ASP A 141 -19.67 5.43 -11.52
C ASP A 141 -18.41 6.32 -11.46
N ARG A 142 -17.22 5.72 -11.34
CA ARG A 142 -15.91 6.39 -11.27
C ARG A 142 -14.77 5.42 -11.61
N THR A 143 -13.59 5.93 -11.95
CA THR A 143 -12.40 5.10 -12.19
C THR A 143 -11.54 4.98 -10.92
N ILE A 144 -10.65 3.98 -10.87
CA ILE A 144 -9.64 3.88 -9.81
C ILE A 144 -8.66 5.06 -9.85
N ASP A 145 -8.34 5.57 -11.04
CA ASP A 145 -7.44 6.72 -11.19
C ASP A 145 -8.05 7.96 -10.52
N ASP A 146 -9.35 8.21 -10.70
CA ASP A 146 -10.07 9.27 -9.98
C ASP A 146 -9.97 9.09 -8.44
N VAL A 147 -10.02 7.85 -7.96
CA VAL A 147 -9.88 7.54 -6.52
C VAL A 147 -8.48 7.83 -6.02
N PHE A 148 -7.46 7.40 -6.75
CA PHE A 148 -6.06 7.62 -6.39
C PHE A 148 -5.68 9.10 -6.46
N ASP A 149 -6.18 9.84 -7.44
CA ASP A 149 -6.00 11.29 -7.52
C ASP A 149 -6.57 12.02 -6.28
N GLU A 150 -7.79 11.65 -5.87
CA GLU A 150 -8.41 12.19 -4.66
C GLU A 150 -7.60 11.86 -3.40
N LEU A 151 -7.10 10.63 -3.32
CA LEU A 151 -6.37 10.11 -2.18
C LEU A 151 -4.98 10.74 -2.04
N TYR A 152 -4.16 10.64 -3.07
CA TYR A 152 -2.77 11.09 -3.05
C TYR A 152 -2.63 12.61 -3.21
N GLY A 153 -3.55 13.28 -3.92
CA GLY A 153 -3.52 14.73 -4.10
C GLY A 153 -3.68 15.54 -2.81
N GLY A 154 -4.17 14.91 -1.74
CA GLY A 154 -4.31 15.51 -0.40
C GLY A 154 -3.39 14.93 0.67
N ALA A 155 -2.99 13.66 0.55
CA ALA A 155 -2.51 12.90 1.69
C ALA A 155 -1.00 12.81 1.90
N VAL A 156 -0.22 13.19 0.88
CA VAL A 156 1.23 13.04 0.85
C VAL A 156 1.93 14.21 1.55
N LEU A 157 2.91 13.88 2.41
CA LEU A 157 3.79 14.84 3.08
C LEU A 157 5.21 14.85 2.51
N GLY A 158 5.63 13.73 1.93
CA GLY A 158 6.93 13.52 1.31
C GLY A 158 6.95 12.16 0.64
N TYR A 159 7.96 11.96 -0.19
CA TYR A 159 8.25 10.67 -0.79
C TYR A 159 9.71 10.55 -1.21
N TYR A 160 10.18 9.31 -1.28
CA TYR A 160 11.40 8.94 -1.98
C TYR A 160 11.07 8.48 -3.40
N SER A 161 11.88 8.94 -4.37
CA SER A 161 11.81 8.54 -5.77
C SER A 161 13.04 7.67 -6.10
N PRO A 162 12.90 6.32 -6.12
CA PRO A 162 13.99 5.42 -6.52
C PRO A 162 14.47 5.71 -7.95
N SER A 163 13.57 6.12 -8.85
CA SER A 163 13.93 6.40 -10.24
C SER A 163 14.80 7.66 -10.44
N GLU A 164 14.86 8.54 -9.43
CA GLU A 164 15.57 9.82 -9.48
C GLU A 164 16.58 9.96 -8.34
N ASP A 165 16.77 8.92 -7.53
CA ASP A 165 17.63 8.86 -6.35
C ASP A 165 17.45 10.08 -5.42
N ARG A 166 16.21 10.57 -5.23
CA ARG A 166 15.96 11.78 -4.43
C ARG A 166 14.73 11.71 -3.55
N ILE A 167 14.79 12.43 -2.44
CA ILE A 167 13.65 12.67 -1.55
C ILE A 167 12.99 13.98 -1.96
N VAL A 168 11.67 13.98 -2.03
CA VAL A 168 10.84 15.15 -2.23
C VAL A 168 9.97 15.37 -0.99
N LEU A 169 10.09 16.52 -0.35
CA LEU A 169 9.26 16.93 0.78
C LEU A 169 8.27 18.00 0.33
N ILE A 170 7.02 17.92 0.81
CA ILE A 170 5.96 18.85 0.41
C ILE A 170 5.76 19.88 1.52
N SER A 171 6.03 21.15 1.22
CA SER A 171 5.85 22.27 2.15
C SER A 171 5.31 23.50 1.44
N ASP A 172 4.36 24.20 2.08
CA ASP A 172 3.67 25.33 1.47
C ASP A 172 4.47 26.66 1.53
N ASP A 173 5.59 26.69 2.26
CA ASP A 173 6.41 27.89 2.52
C ASP A 173 7.89 27.72 2.06
N GLY A 174 8.52 28.81 1.63
CA GLY A 174 9.86 28.82 1.01
C GLY A 174 11.03 28.37 1.89
N ASP A 175 10.86 28.39 3.21
CA ASP A 175 11.77 27.78 4.20
C ASP A 175 10.98 26.71 4.98
N PRO A 176 11.10 25.42 4.61
CA PRO A 176 10.22 24.37 5.09
C PRO A 176 10.53 23.98 6.53
N ALA A 177 9.49 23.73 7.32
CA ALA A 177 9.59 22.91 8.51
C ALA A 177 9.44 21.44 8.11
N ILE A 178 10.39 20.61 8.54
CA ILE A 178 10.44 19.18 8.24
C ILE A 178 10.07 18.41 9.50
N ASP A 179 9.09 17.50 9.39
CA ASP A 179 8.80 16.54 10.44
C ASP A 179 9.95 15.52 10.49
N ARG A 180 10.63 15.42 11.64
CA ARG A 180 11.78 14.51 11.81
C ARG A 180 11.45 13.04 11.53
N ARG A 181 10.21 12.62 11.81
CA ARG A 181 9.77 11.24 11.60
C ARG A 181 9.60 10.99 10.10
N THR A 182 9.00 11.94 9.38
CA THR A 182 8.93 11.89 7.92
C THR A 182 10.34 11.87 7.32
N LEU A 183 11.23 12.75 7.77
CA LEU A 183 12.62 12.76 7.28
C LEU A 183 13.34 11.43 7.52
N ALA A 184 13.25 10.86 8.72
CA ALA A 184 13.86 9.58 9.03
C ALA A 184 13.27 8.45 8.17
N HIS A 185 11.97 8.47 7.91
CA HIS A 185 11.27 7.51 7.05
C HIS A 185 11.75 7.60 5.58
N GLU A 186 11.79 8.80 5.00
CA GLU A 186 12.24 8.98 3.62
C GLU A 186 13.75 8.68 3.44
N LEU A 187 14.58 9.06 4.43
CA LEU A 187 16.00 8.70 4.43
C LEU A 187 16.20 7.18 4.54
N HIS A 188 15.33 6.48 5.26
CA HIS A 188 15.36 5.03 5.30
C HIS A 188 15.03 4.41 3.95
N HIS A 189 14.09 4.98 3.17
CA HIS A 189 13.88 4.53 1.78
C HIS A 189 15.11 4.70 0.89
N ALA A 190 15.81 5.84 1.01
CA ALA A 190 17.07 6.01 0.31
C ALA A 190 18.14 4.99 0.74
N LEU A 191 18.19 4.65 2.03
CA LEU A 191 19.08 3.60 2.54
C LEU A 191 18.70 2.22 1.97
N GLN A 192 17.41 1.88 1.96
CA GLN A 192 16.91 0.62 1.40
C GLN A 192 17.28 0.48 -0.08
N ASP A 193 17.08 1.53 -0.87
CA ASP A 193 17.40 1.50 -2.30
C ASP A 193 18.90 1.35 -2.56
N GLN A 194 19.74 2.07 -1.82
CA GLN A 194 21.20 1.93 -1.92
C GLN A 194 21.70 0.53 -1.54
N GLN A 195 21.08 -0.11 -0.54
CA GLN A 195 21.52 -1.41 -0.02
C GLN A 195 20.93 -2.60 -0.78
N PHE A 196 19.68 -2.50 -1.22
CA PHE A 196 18.90 -3.62 -1.72
C PHE A 196 18.35 -3.42 -3.14
N GLY A 197 18.18 -2.16 -3.57
CA GLY A 197 17.46 -1.80 -4.78
C GLY A 197 15.95 -1.94 -4.61
N LEU A 198 15.19 -0.94 -5.04
CA LEU A 198 13.72 -0.90 -4.99
C LEU A 198 13.10 -0.82 -6.39
N ASP A 199 13.77 -1.36 -7.42
CA ASP A 199 13.32 -1.38 -8.82
C ASP A 199 12.42 -2.58 -9.18
N GLY A 200 11.87 -3.25 -8.15
CA GLY A 200 10.90 -4.33 -8.27
C GLY A 200 9.65 -3.91 -9.03
N SER A 201 9.09 -4.84 -9.81
CA SER A 201 7.80 -4.66 -10.48
C SER A 201 7.03 -5.97 -10.43
N PRO A 202 6.46 -6.32 -9.26
CA PRO A 202 5.68 -7.53 -9.13
C PRO A 202 4.47 -7.53 -10.07
N PRO A 203 4.11 -8.70 -10.63
CA PRO A 203 3.09 -8.82 -11.67
C PRO A 203 1.65 -8.62 -11.18
N THR A 204 1.38 -8.75 -9.89
CA THR A 204 0.02 -8.68 -9.33
C THR A 204 -0.10 -7.62 -8.25
N GLN A 205 -1.31 -7.13 -8.00
CA GLN A 205 -1.57 -6.14 -6.94
C GLN A 205 -1.27 -6.69 -5.54
N ASP A 206 -1.59 -7.95 -5.26
CA ASP A 206 -1.25 -8.58 -3.97
C ASP A 206 0.26 -8.69 -3.76
N GLU A 207 1.03 -9.10 -4.77
CA GLU A 207 2.48 -9.21 -4.66
C GLU A 207 3.14 -7.82 -4.52
N GLN A 208 2.61 -6.80 -5.21
CA GLN A 208 3.02 -5.41 -5.01
C GLN A 208 2.77 -4.93 -3.58
N LEU A 209 1.57 -5.19 -3.02
CA LEU A 209 1.25 -4.84 -1.63
C LEU A 209 2.11 -5.63 -0.64
N ALA A 210 2.46 -6.89 -0.94
CA ALA A 210 3.31 -7.72 -0.12
C ALA A 210 4.74 -7.15 -0.05
N GLU A 211 5.37 -6.89 -1.21
CA GLU A 211 6.71 -6.30 -1.29
C GLU A 211 6.73 -4.93 -0.60
N ASN A 212 5.74 -4.09 -0.87
CA ASN A 212 5.58 -2.82 -0.16
C ASN A 212 5.41 -3.02 1.35
N GLY A 213 4.77 -4.10 1.80
CA GLY A 213 4.68 -4.46 3.21
C GLY A 213 6.04 -4.69 3.88
N LEU A 214 7.04 -5.21 3.16
CA LEU A 214 8.42 -5.27 3.63
C LEU A 214 9.06 -3.88 3.63
N VAL A 215 9.00 -3.16 2.49
CA VAL A 215 9.69 -1.87 2.32
C VAL A 215 9.15 -0.81 3.29
N GLU A 216 7.83 -0.60 3.29
CA GLU A 216 7.16 0.33 4.19
C GLU A 216 7.20 -0.17 5.63
N GLY A 217 7.14 -1.49 5.83
CA GLY A 217 7.27 -2.08 7.14
C GLY A 217 8.58 -1.75 7.83
N ASP A 218 9.70 -1.87 7.10
CA ASP A 218 11.03 -1.61 7.60
C ASP A 218 11.21 -0.11 7.90
N ALA A 219 10.78 0.76 6.97
CA ALA A 219 10.78 2.21 7.19
C ALA A 219 9.94 2.64 8.40
N ARG A 220 8.72 2.10 8.55
CA ARG A 220 7.83 2.38 9.69
C ARG A 220 8.37 1.82 11.00
N TYR A 221 9.09 0.70 10.96
CA TYR A 221 9.71 0.14 12.14
C TYR A 221 10.91 0.98 12.59
N VAL A 222 11.78 1.40 11.66
CA VAL A 222 12.91 2.28 11.92
C VAL A 222 12.47 3.65 12.42
N ASP A 223 11.44 4.27 11.82
CA ASP A 223 10.93 5.57 12.27
C ASP A 223 10.38 5.53 13.71
N ARG A 224 9.84 4.38 14.14
CA ARG A 224 9.38 4.18 15.52
C ARG A 224 10.54 4.02 16.48
N LEU A 225 11.53 3.21 16.14
CA LEU A 225 12.76 3.10 16.95
C LEU A 225 13.45 4.47 17.07
N TYR A 226 13.44 5.27 16.02
CA TYR A 226 13.94 6.64 16.03
C TYR A 226 13.18 7.51 17.05
N GLU A 227 11.84 7.49 17.02
CA GLU A 227 11.03 8.24 17.97
C GLU A 227 11.16 7.73 19.43
N GLU A 228 11.33 6.42 19.62
CA GLU A 228 11.61 5.83 20.94
C GLU A 228 12.94 6.36 21.51
N ARG A 229 13.99 6.44 20.68
CA ARG A 229 15.27 7.06 21.06
C ARG A 229 15.12 8.54 21.39
N CYS A 230 14.34 9.30 20.59
CA CYS A 230 14.05 10.70 20.88
C CYS A 230 13.32 10.91 22.20
N ALA A 231 12.53 9.94 22.66
CA ALA A 231 11.83 9.99 23.92
C ALA A 231 12.69 9.59 25.12
N ASP A 232 13.85 8.97 24.90
CA ASP A 232 14.73 8.41 25.94
C ASP A 232 16.10 9.11 26.00
N ASP A 233 16.98 8.82 25.03
CA ASP A 233 18.41 9.16 25.09
C ASP A 233 18.88 10.16 24.02
N TRP A 234 18.10 10.43 22.98
CA TRP A 234 18.49 11.31 21.89
C TRP A 234 17.92 12.72 22.01
N GLU A 235 18.79 13.72 21.92
CA GLU A 235 18.37 15.10 21.69
C GLU A 235 17.81 15.24 20.27
N CYS A 236 16.50 15.39 20.09
CA CYS A 236 15.87 15.46 18.77
C CYS A 236 15.31 16.84 18.44
N VAL A 237 15.41 17.22 17.16
CA VAL A 237 14.78 18.43 16.62
C VAL A 237 13.27 18.37 16.89
N ALA A 238 12.68 19.47 17.38
CA ALA A 238 11.25 19.51 17.65
C ALA A 238 10.44 19.31 16.36
N ARG A 239 9.37 18.52 16.45
CA ARG A 239 8.42 18.36 15.35
C ARG A 239 7.56 19.62 15.22
N PRO A 240 7.21 20.05 14.00
CA PRO A 240 6.34 21.20 13.81
C PRO A 240 4.95 20.92 14.39
N SER A 241 4.37 21.91 15.08
CA SER A 241 3.06 21.79 15.76
C SER A 241 1.86 21.59 14.80
N ASN A 242 2.07 21.83 13.50
CA ASN A 242 1.08 21.71 12.43
C ASN A 242 1.62 20.80 11.31
N THR A 243 1.75 19.51 11.56
CA THR A 243 1.70 18.56 10.44
C THR A 243 0.25 18.51 9.99
N GLY A 244 -0.05 19.17 8.87
CA GLY A 244 -1.43 19.35 8.41
C GLY A 244 -2.25 18.06 8.49
N SER A 245 -3.46 18.15 9.02
CA SER A 245 -4.45 17.11 8.79
C SER A 245 -4.74 17.09 7.30
N VAL A 246 -4.55 15.92 6.70
CA VAL A 246 -5.10 15.59 5.38
C VAL A 246 -6.61 15.73 5.51
N GLY A 247 -7.12 16.87 5.03
CA GLY A 247 -8.50 17.27 5.14
C GLY A 247 -9.15 17.22 3.77
N GLY A 248 -9.88 16.14 3.52
CA GLY A 248 -10.71 15.95 2.33
C GLY A 248 -11.50 14.64 2.44
N PRO A 249 -12.68 14.52 1.84
CA PRO A 249 -13.30 13.22 1.66
C PRO A 249 -12.43 12.39 0.71
N PHE A 250 -11.96 11.23 1.15
CA PHE A 250 -11.30 10.23 0.31
C PHE A 250 -12.01 8.88 0.50
N ASP A 251 -11.85 7.98 -0.46
CA ASP A 251 -12.41 6.63 -0.32
C ASP A 251 -11.62 5.85 0.75
N TYR A 252 -12.21 5.74 1.94
CA TYR A 252 -11.56 5.06 3.07
C TYR A 252 -11.37 3.56 2.81
N SER A 253 -12.17 2.95 1.94
CA SER A 253 -12.04 1.51 1.64
C SER A 253 -10.87 1.22 0.69
N VAL A 254 -10.65 2.06 -0.31
CA VAL A 254 -9.43 1.99 -1.14
C VAL A 254 -8.20 2.37 -0.31
N PHE A 255 -8.32 3.36 0.58
CA PHE A 255 -7.26 3.66 1.56
C PHE A 255 -6.88 2.45 2.41
N LEU A 256 -7.84 1.64 2.87
CA LEU A 256 -7.52 0.41 3.61
C LEU A 256 -6.69 -0.58 2.79
N VAL A 257 -6.83 -0.63 1.47
CA VAL A 257 -5.98 -1.51 0.64
C VAL A 257 -4.55 -0.97 0.62
N ILE A 258 -4.38 0.28 0.19
CA ILE A 258 -3.05 0.89 0.04
C ILE A 258 -2.33 1.12 1.38
N TYR A 259 -3.07 1.16 2.49
CA TYR A 259 -2.51 1.37 3.83
C TYR A 259 -2.09 0.07 4.52
N ALA A 260 -2.45 -1.11 3.98
CA ALA A 260 -2.09 -2.39 4.57
C ALA A 260 -0.57 -2.55 4.79
N PRO A 261 0.31 -2.17 3.82
CA PRO A 261 1.77 -2.16 4.01
C PRO A 261 2.24 -1.36 5.24
N TYR A 262 1.69 -0.16 5.44
CA TYR A 262 2.04 0.74 6.55
C TYR A 262 1.51 0.29 7.90
N SER A 263 0.42 -0.49 7.90
CA SER A 263 -0.16 -1.07 9.10
C SER A 263 0.60 -2.32 9.52
N ASP A 264 0.60 -3.37 8.70
CA ASP A 264 1.03 -4.70 9.16
C ASP A 264 2.49 -5.00 8.83
N GLY A 265 3.07 -4.30 7.85
CA GLY A 265 4.50 -4.33 7.53
C GLY A 265 5.44 -4.17 8.74
N PRO A 266 5.31 -3.17 9.62
CA PRO A 266 6.22 -3.03 10.76
C PRO A 266 6.06 -4.16 11.79
N THR A 267 4.89 -4.81 11.86
CA THR A 267 4.71 -6.02 12.66
C THR A 267 5.44 -7.20 12.02
N PHE A 268 5.37 -7.35 10.70
CA PHE A 268 6.14 -8.33 9.93
C PHE A 268 7.66 -8.17 10.11
N VAL A 269 8.19 -6.94 9.98
CA VAL A 269 9.62 -6.64 10.18
C VAL A 269 10.05 -6.88 11.62
N SER A 270 9.22 -6.52 12.60
CA SER A 270 9.50 -6.86 14.00
C SER A 270 9.62 -8.37 14.19
N ALA A 271 8.74 -9.17 13.58
CA ALA A 271 8.79 -10.63 13.67
C ALA A 271 10.06 -11.20 13.03
N LEU A 272 10.50 -10.68 11.87
CA LEU A 272 11.78 -11.05 11.26
C LEU A 272 12.96 -10.73 12.18
N ARG A 273 12.98 -9.52 12.75
CA ARG A 273 14.02 -9.07 13.66
C ARG A 273 14.09 -9.92 14.93
N GLU A 274 12.95 -10.33 15.49
CA GLU A 274 12.89 -11.25 16.63
C GLU A 274 13.44 -12.65 16.28
N ARG A 275 13.25 -13.11 15.05
CA ARG A 275 13.72 -14.43 14.57
C ARG A 275 15.23 -14.47 14.33
N GLY A 276 15.82 -13.43 13.75
CA GLY A 276 17.21 -13.48 13.29
C GLY A 276 17.96 -12.14 13.27
N GLY A 277 17.45 -11.11 13.95
CA GLY A 277 18.03 -9.76 13.94
C GLY A 277 17.88 -9.07 12.59
N TRP A 278 18.66 -8.01 12.36
CA TRP A 278 18.64 -7.26 11.10
C TRP A 278 19.00 -8.11 9.89
N ALA A 279 19.89 -9.10 10.05
CA ALA A 279 20.23 -10.03 8.97
C ALA A 279 19.01 -10.78 8.41
N ALA A 280 18.02 -11.13 9.24
CA ALA A 280 16.79 -11.75 8.76
C ALA A 280 15.85 -10.77 8.02
N VAL A 281 15.95 -9.48 8.32
CA VAL A 281 15.25 -8.43 7.57
C VAL A 281 15.95 -8.20 6.22
N ASP A 282 17.28 -8.16 6.21
CA ASP A 282 18.09 -8.01 4.99
C ASP A 282 17.88 -9.19 4.04
N ASP A 283 17.88 -10.42 4.56
CA ASP A 283 17.60 -11.64 3.78
C ASP A 283 16.20 -11.60 3.13
N ALA A 284 15.24 -10.88 3.72
CA ALA A 284 13.90 -10.73 3.16
C ALA A 284 13.87 -9.88 1.90
N TYR A 285 14.81 -8.94 1.69
CA TYR A 285 14.91 -8.23 0.40
C TYR A 285 15.43 -9.14 -0.72
N ALA A 286 16.22 -10.16 -0.38
CA ALA A 286 16.64 -11.16 -1.36
C ALA A 286 15.56 -12.21 -1.65
N THR A 287 14.58 -12.37 -0.76
CA THR A 287 13.42 -13.25 -0.94
C THR A 287 12.15 -12.50 -0.48
N PRO A 288 11.65 -11.52 -1.26
CA PRO A 288 10.50 -10.71 -0.83
C PRO A 288 9.26 -11.56 -0.51
N PRO A 289 8.40 -11.08 0.40
CA PRO A 289 7.09 -11.69 0.59
C PRO A 289 6.27 -11.61 -0.71
N VAL A 290 5.52 -12.67 -1.01
CA VAL A 290 4.82 -12.87 -2.29
C VAL A 290 3.29 -12.76 -2.17
N SER A 291 2.79 -12.48 -0.98
CA SER A 291 1.37 -12.23 -0.73
C SER A 291 1.15 -11.34 0.50
N THR A 292 0.05 -10.59 0.53
CA THR A 292 -0.31 -9.83 1.73
C THR A 292 -0.61 -10.73 2.92
N GLU A 293 -0.99 -11.99 2.70
CA GLU A 293 -1.11 -13.00 3.75
C GLU A 293 0.20 -13.19 4.52
N GLN A 294 1.35 -13.25 3.82
CA GLN A 294 2.66 -13.38 4.47
C GLN A 294 3.02 -12.15 5.33
N ILE A 295 2.50 -10.96 4.99
CA ILE A 295 2.66 -9.74 5.78
C ILE A 295 1.73 -9.76 7.00
N ILE A 296 0.47 -10.14 6.81
CA ILE A 296 -0.56 -10.17 7.86
C ILE A 296 -0.28 -11.28 8.89
N HIS A 297 0.23 -12.42 8.43
CA HIS A 297 0.59 -13.60 9.23
C HIS A 297 2.09 -13.92 9.06
N PRO A 298 3.00 -13.23 9.79
CA PRO A 298 4.44 -13.37 9.59
C PRO A 298 5.00 -14.79 9.78
N GLU A 299 4.25 -15.70 10.38
CA GLU A 299 4.57 -17.13 10.49
C GLU A 299 4.46 -17.91 9.17
N ALA A 300 3.68 -17.42 8.21
CA ALA A 300 3.53 -18.01 6.87
C ALA A 300 4.79 -17.78 6.01
N TYR A 301 5.48 -16.66 6.23
CA TYR A 301 6.70 -16.32 5.51
C TYR A 301 7.92 -17.12 6.00
N PRO A 302 8.76 -17.67 5.09
CA PRO A 302 8.68 -17.58 3.62
C PRO A 302 8.04 -18.82 2.95
N ASP A 303 7.62 -19.79 3.75
CA ASP A 303 7.38 -21.17 3.31
C ASP A 303 6.01 -21.35 2.62
N GLU A 304 4.98 -20.64 3.11
CA GLU A 304 3.63 -20.69 2.58
C GLU A 304 3.48 -19.71 1.43
N ARG A 305 3.09 -20.21 0.25
CA ARG A 305 2.93 -19.42 -0.97
C ARG A 305 1.50 -19.55 -1.48
N PRO A 306 0.92 -18.48 -2.06
CA PRO A 306 -0.40 -18.57 -2.66
C PRO A 306 -0.45 -19.66 -3.74
N ILE A 307 -1.55 -20.39 -3.73
CA ILE A 307 -1.90 -21.42 -4.71
C ILE A 307 -2.13 -20.73 -6.06
N GLU A 308 -1.45 -21.22 -7.10
CA GLU A 308 -1.62 -20.71 -8.45
C GLU A 308 -3.01 -21.05 -9.00
N VAL A 309 -3.89 -20.05 -9.06
CA VAL A 309 -5.24 -20.18 -9.60
C VAL A 309 -5.23 -19.98 -11.12
N ARG A 310 -5.91 -20.87 -11.85
CA ARG A 310 -6.09 -20.77 -13.30
C ARG A 310 -7.57 -20.73 -13.66
N ILE A 311 -7.94 -19.81 -14.55
CA ILE A 311 -9.28 -19.73 -15.14
C ILE A 311 -9.12 -20.00 -16.65
N GLU A 312 -9.66 -21.12 -17.11
CA GLU A 312 -9.72 -21.43 -18.55
C GLU A 312 -10.67 -20.48 -19.26
N ASP A 313 -10.31 -20.05 -20.47
CA ASP A 313 -11.20 -19.21 -21.25
C ASP A 313 -12.29 -20.05 -21.90
N ARG A 314 -13.53 -19.78 -21.51
CA ARG A 314 -14.73 -20.48 -21.99
C ARG A 314 -15.80 -19.50 -22.48
N SER A 315 -15.40 -18.25 -22.74
CA SER A 315 -16.31 -17.23 -23.22
C SER A 315 -16.82 -17.53 -24.64
N SER A 316 -17.96 -16.94 -24.97
CA SER A 316 -18.53 -16.93 -26.31
C SER A 316 -17.75 -15.97 -27.22
N ALA A 317 -18.11 -15.92 -28.51
CA ALA A 317 -17.50 -14.99 -29.45
C ALA A 317 -17.84 -13.51 -29.17
N GLU A 318 -18.78 -13.23 -28.27
CA GLU A 318 -19.20 -11.87 -27.92
C GLU A 318 -18.26 -11.24 -26.87
N TRP A 319 -17.46 -12.05 -26.17
CA TRP A 319 -16.60 -11.62 -25.06
C TRP A 319 -15.15 -12.06 -25.27
N VAL A 320 -14.22 -11.17 -24.99
CA VAL A 320 -12.77 -11.44 -25.02
C VAL A 320 -12.12 -10.98 -23.73
N ARG A 321 -11.04 -11.66 -23.35
CA ARG A 321 -10.12 -11.15 -22.32
C ARG A 321 -9.37 -9.94 -22.86
N TYR A 322 -8.90 -9.10 -21.95
CA TYR A 322 -8.00 -8.01 -22.29
C TYR A 322 -6.67 -8.55 -22.82
N ASP A 323 -6.08 -7.82 -23.77
CA ASP A 323 -4.70 -8.04 -24.21
C ASP A 323 -3.74 -7.43 -23.18
N HIS A 324 -3.63 -8.09 -22.03
CA HIS A 324 -2.85 -7.65 -20.87
C HIS A 324 -2.01 -8.83 -20.34
N ASP A 325 -0.81 -8.54 -19.83
CA ASP A 325 0.10 -9.52 -19.22
C ASP A 325 0.49 -9.06 -17.80
N PRO A 326 0.10 -9.80 -16.74
CA PRO A 326 -0.69 -11.04 -16.76
C PRO A 326 -2.15 -10.81 -17.20
N VAL A 327 -2.81 -11.87 -17.68
CA VAL A 327 -4.20 -11.82 -18.19
C VAL A 327 -5.25 -11.44 -17.13
N GLY A 328 -4.87 -11.54 -15.86
CA GLY A 328 -5.71 -11.29 -14.70
C GLY A 328 -4.82 -10.98 -13.49
N ASP A 329 -5.46 -10.67 -12.37
CA ASP A 329 -4.78 -10.19 -11.17
C ASP A 329 -5.11 -11.01 -9.93
N THR A 330 -4.21 -11.00 -8.96
CA THR A 330 -4.40 -11.52 -7.60
C THR A 330 -4.64 -10.33 -6.68
N VAL A 331 -5.82 -10.28 -6.06
CA VAL A 331 -6.22 -9.13 -5.21
C VAL A 331 -5.76 -9.32 -3.77
N GLY A 332 -5.63 -10.56 -3.29
CA GLY A 332 -5.00 -10.85 -2.00
C GLY A 332 -5.87 -10.68 -0.75
N GLU A 333 -5.36 -11.16 0.38
CA GLU A 333 -6.07 -11.12 1.67
C GLU A 333 -6.39 -9.68 2.11
N ALA A 334 -5.45 -8.74 1.95
CA ALA A 334 -5.65 -7.35 2.37
C ALA A 334 -6.81 -6.66 1.61
N SER A 335 -6.92 -6.88 0.30
CA SER A 335 -7.98 -6.29 -0.53
C SER A 335 -9.34 -6.95 -0.25
N ILE A 336 -9.35 -8.27 -0.03
CA ILE A 336 -10.55 -9.01 0.38
C ILE A 336 -11.03 -8.53 1.76
N PHE A 337 -10.12 -8.29 2.70
CA PHE A 337 -10.43 -7.69 3.99
C PHE A 337 -11.10 -6.33 3.82
N ALA A 338 -10.54 -5.45 2.99
CA ALA A 338 -11.10 -4.12 2.74
C ALA A 338 -12.52 -4.18 2.12
N MET A 339 -12.76 -5.09 1.16
CA MET A 339 -14.08 -5.37 0.61
C MET A 339 -15.07 -5.78 1.71
N LEU A 340 -14.70 -6.78 2.52
CA LEU A 340 -15.54 -7.30 3.60
C LEU A 340 -15.85 -6.21 4.63
N TRP A 341 -14.86 -5.36 4.95
CA TRP A 341 -15.03 -4.24 5.86
C TRP A 341 -15.96 -3.16 5.31
N LYS A 342 -15.75 -2.73 4.05
CA LYS A 342 -16.58 -1.71 3.37
C LYS A 342 -18.05 -2.08 3.44
N HIS A 343 -18.35 -3.34 3.13
CA HIS A 343 -19.70 -3.88 3.07
C HIS A 343 -20.22 -4.39 4.43
N GLY A 344 -19.49 -4.22 5.53
CA GLY A 344 -19.96 -4.57 6.87
C GLY A 344 -20.09 -6.08 7.13
N ALA A 345 -19.35 -6.89 6.38
CA ALA A 345 -19.13 -8.31 6.66
C ALA A 345 -18.17 -8.54 7.84
N ILE A 346 -17.36 -7.51 8.15
CA ILE A 346 -16.52 -7.35 9.35
C ILE A 346 -17.12 -6.22 10.21
N ASP A 347 -17.11 -6.38 11.54
CA ASP A 347 -17.52 -5.31 12.45
C ASP A 347 -16.50 -4.16 12.36
N ARG A 348 -16.96 -2.94 12.13
CA ARG A 348 -16.08 -1.76 11.99
C ARG A 348 -15.18 -1.56 13.21
N THR A 349 -15.61 -2.00 14.39
CA THR A 349 -14.83 -1.89 15.63
C THR A 349 -13.68 -2.88 15.69
N ASP A 350 -13.72 -3.97 14.92
CA ASP A 350 -12.66 -4.98 14.91
C ASP A 350 -11.40 -4.47 14.21
N LEU A 351 -11.53 -3.51 13.28
CA LEU A 351 -10.41 -2.85 12.60
C LEU A 351 -9.36 -2.29 13.58
N ASN A 352 -9.79 -1.82 14.76
CA ASN A 352 -8.90 -1.21 15.77
C ASN A 352 -8.73 -2.06 17.04
N ARG A 353 -9.17 -3.32 17.03
CA ARG A 353 -9.05 -4.24 18.18
C ARG A 353 -8.03 -5.31 17.89
N ASN A 354 -7.28 -5.72 18.92
CA ASN A 354 -6.29 -6.80 18.82
C ASN A 354 -5.29 -6.57 17.67
N THR A 355 -4.90 -5.31 17.44
CA THR A 355 -3.87 -4.98 16.46
C THR A 355 -2.53 -5.58 16.89
N GLY A 356 -1.66 -5.89 15.91
CA GLY A 356 -0.27 -6.23 16.18
C GLY A 356 0.45 -5.12 16.95
N ALA A 357 1.58 -5.46 17.60
CA ALA A 357 2.34 -4.51 18.42
C ALA A 357 2.73 -3.23 17.64
N TYR A 358 2.94 -3.37 16.34
CA TYR A 358 3.25 -2.27 15.45
C TYR A 358 2.14 -1.95 14.43
N SER A 359 1.02 -2.65 14.48
CA SER A 359 -0.08 -2.42 13.53
C SER A 359 -1.02 -1.32 13.96
N ALA A 360 -1.41 -0.48 13.01
CA ALA A 360 -2.45 0.53 13.23
C ALA A 360 -3.86 -0.10 13.16
N TYR A 361 -4.03 -1.09 12.29
CA TYR A 361 -5.27 -1.82 12.08
C TYR A 361 -5.08 -3.32 12.25
N ASN A 362 -6.18 -4.07 12.26
CA ASN A 362 -6.17 -5.52 12.38
C ASN A 362 -6.71 -6.16 11.10
N TYR A 363 -5.84 -6.40 10.12
CA TYR A 363 -6.21 -7.08 8.86
C TYR A 363 -6.43 -8.59 9.05
N SER A 364 -5.89 -9.19 10.12
CA SER A 364 -6.14 -10.59 10.48
C SER A 364 -7.58 -10.85 10.98
N ALA A 365 -8.37 -9.79 11.18
CA ALA A 365 -9.73 -9.90 11.70
C ALA A 365 -10.74 -10.22 10.60
N GLY A 366 -11.12 -11.49 10.50
CA GLY A 366 -12.43 -11.86 9.97
C GLY A 366 -12.41 -12.81 8.78
N PRO A 367 -13.40 -12.71 7.87
CA PRO A 367 -13.66 -13.72 6.84
C PRO A 367 -12.63 -13.80 5.70
N SER A 368 -11.57 -12.98 5.72
CA SER A 368 -10.45 -13.06 4.77
C SER A 368 -9.37 -14.04 5.23
N LYS A 369 -9.34 -14.39 6.52
CA LYS A 369 -8.37 -15.34 7.06
C LYS A 369 -8.52 -16.72 6.42
N GLY A 370 -7.39 -17.32 6.07
CA GLY A 370 -7.30 -18.61 5.38
C GLY A 370 -7.50 -18.48 3.87
N TRP A 371 -7.32 -17.27 3.33
CA TRP A 371 -7.15 -17.07 1.90
C TRP A 371 -5.89 -17.80 1.45
N GLY A 372 -5.99 -18.66 0.45
CA GLY A 372 -4.87 -19.45 -0.06
C GLY A 372 -4.45 -19.08 -1.48
N GLY A 373 -5.08 -18.08 -2.12
CA GLY A 373 -4.77 -17.65 -3.49
C GLY A 373 -6.02 -17.27 -4.28
N ASP A 374 -5.90 -16.36 -5.24
CA ASP A 374 -6.98 -16.02 -6.15
C ASP A 374 -6.53 -15.47 -7.51
N LEU A 375 -7.50 -15.40 -8.43
CA LEU A 375 -7.34 -14.79 -9.74
C LEU A 375 -8.65 -14.15 -10.21
N VAL A 376 -8.59 -12.85 -10.54
CA VAL A 376 -9.62 -12.09 -11.24
C VAL A 376 -9.22 -12.01 -12.71
N VAL A 377 -10.09 -12.44 -13.62
CA VAL A 377 -9.90 -12.28 -15.08
C VAL A 377 -11.01 -11.38 -15.61
N PRO A 378 -10.69 -10.12 -15.97
CA PRO A 378 -11.59 -9.21 -16.66
C PRO A 378 -11.88 -9.61 -18.12
N TYR A 379 -13.08 -9.25 -18.58
CA TYR A 379 -13.62 -9.50 -19.90
C TYR A 379 -14.30 -8.23 -20.44
N ARG A 380 -14.21 -8.03 -21.75
CA ARG A 380 -14.83 -6.94 -22.50
C ARG A 380 -15.53 -7.44 -23.76
N PRO A 381 -16.41 -6.65 -24.37
CA PRO A 381 -16.99 -6.95 -25.67
C PRO A 381 -15.90 -7.21 -26.70
N ALA A 382 -16.12 -8.20 -27.57
CA ALA A 382 -15.14 -8.64 -28.56
C ALA A 382 -14.77 -7.59 -29.62
N SER A 383 -15.61 -6.57 -29.78
CA SER A 383 -15.47 -5.49 -30.75
C SER A 383 -15.11 -4.19 -30.02
N ASP A 384 -14.01 -3.55 -30.42
CA ASP A 384 -13.57 -2.28 -29.82
C ASP A 384 -14.63 -1.18 -29.94
N ALA A 385 -15.38 -1.19 -31.05
CA ALA A 385 -16.47 -0.25 -31.25
C ALA A 385 -17.62 -0.48 -30.25
N ASP A 386 -17.89 -1.74 -29.90
CA ASP A 386 -18.93 -2.07 -28.92
C ASP A 386 -18.45 -1.81 -27.50
N ALA A 387 -17.18 -2.12 -27.18
CA ALA A 387 -16.55 -1.80 -25.91
C ALA A 387 -16.53 -0.28 -25.65
N ALA A 388 -16.21 0.53 -26.67
CA ALA A 388 -16.22 1.99 -26.58
C ALA A 388 -17.63 2.59 -26.53
N ALA A 389 -18.60 1.99 -27.22
CA ALA A 389 -19.99 2.45 -27.18
C ALA A 389 -20.73 2.09 -25.88
N ASN A 390 -20.23 1.06 -25.17
CA ASN A 390 -20.83 0.53 -23.95
C ASN A 390 -19.76 0.38 -22.86
N PRO A 391 -19.36 1.48 -22.20
CA PRO A 391 -18.31 1.45 -21.16
C PRO A 391 -18.66 0.51 -19.99
N ASN A 392 -19.93 0.41 -19.64
CA ASN A 392 -20.44 -0.46 -18.56
C ASN A 392 -20.77 -1.90 -19.04
N GLN A 393 -20.47 -2.25 -20.29
CA GLN A 393 -20.54 -3.66 -20.69
C GLN A 393 -19.18 -4.28 -20.42
N ARG A 394 -18.93 -4.63 -19.17
CA ARG A 394 -17.75 -5.37 -18.73
C ARG A 394 -18.17 -6.57 -17.92
N ALA A 395 -17.25 -7.50 -17.72
CA ALA A 395 -17.50 -8.72 -16.99
C ALA A 395 -16.21 -9.22 -16.36
N TYR A 396 -16.31 -10.10 -15.37
CA TYR A 396 -15.15 -10.77 -14.82
C TYR A 396 -15.47 -12.17 -14.31
N VAL A 397 -14.44 -13.00 -14.23
CA VAL A 397 -14.45 -14.24 -13.47
C VAL A 397 -13.43 -14.11 -12.35
N TRP A 398 -13.88 -14.18 -11.10
CA TRP A 398 -13.01 -14.21 -9.93
C TRP A 398 -13.08 -15.58 -9.28
N ARG A 399 -11.94 -16.23 -9.10
CA ARG A 399 -11.83 -17.52 -8.41
C ARG A 399 -10.89 -17.37 -7.21
N THR A 400 -11.39 -17.71 -6.03
CA THR A 400 -10.63 -17.74 -4.77
C THR A 400 -10.48 -19.18 -4.28
N VAL A 401 -9.33 -19.48 -3.68
CA VAL A 401 -9.01 -20.74 -3.00
C VAL A 401 -8.71 -20.44 -1.55
N TRP A 402 -9.12 -21.33 -0.65
CA TRP A 402 -9.01 -21.16 0.80
C TRP A 402 -8.33 -22.38 1.43
N ASP A 403 -7.75 -22.21 2.61
CA ASP A 403 -7.07 -23.27 3.37
C ASP A 403 -7.99 -24.47 3.67
N SER A 404 -9.29 -24.20 3.80
CA SER A 404 -10.28 -25.22 4.07
C SER A 404 -11.65 -24.93 3.46
N GLU A 405 -12.46 -25.97 3.29
CA GLU A 405 -13.86 -25.84 2.88
C GLU A 405 -14.68 -24.95 3.83
N ALA A 406 -14.29 -24.89 5.12
CA ALA A 406 -14.97 -24.07 6.12
C ALA A 406 -14.67 -22.58 5.93
N ASP A 407 -13.43 -22.23 5.58
CA ASP A 407 -13.03 -20.84 5.28
C ASP A 407 -13.73 -20.36 3.99
N ALA A 408 -13.76 -21.20 2.96
CA ALA A 408 -14.50 -20.94 1.73
C ALA A 408 -16.02 -20.76 1.99
N GLU A 409 -16.63 -21.56 2.88
CA GLU A 409 -18.05 -21.40 3.25
C GLU A 409 -18.30 -20.08 4.00
N VAL A 410 -17.38 -19.67 4.86
CA VAL A 410 -17.44 -18.39 5.58
C VAL A 410 -17.38 -17.23 4.59
N PHE A 411 -16.43 -17.25 3.65
CA PHE A 411 -16.33 -16.24 2.60
C PHE A 411 -17.58 -16.19 1.71
N GLU A 412 -18.01 -17.33 1.15
CA GLU A 412 -19.20 -17.43 0.31
C GLU A 412 -20.43 -16.86 1.03
N THR A 413 -20.61 -17.24 2.29
CA THR A 413 -21.75 -16.79 3.10
C THR A 413 -21.70 -15.27 3.28
N LYS A 414 -20.53 -14.69 3.56
CA LYS A 414 -20.39 -13.24 3.75
C LYS A 414 -20.59 -12.48 2.45
N TYR A 415 -19.98 -12.93 1.37
CA TYR A 415 -20.14 -12.34 0.04
C TYR A 415 -21.60 -12.37 -0.40
N VAL A 416 -22.26 -13.53 -0.34
CA VAL A 416 -23.65 -13.66 -0.80
C VAL A 416 -24.63 -13.03 0.18
N LYS A 417 -24.64 -13.46 1.46
CA LYS A 417 -25.71 -13.08 2.40
C LYS A 417 -25.54 -11.67 2.93
N THR A 418 -24.31 -11.25 3.19
CA THR A 418 -24.05 -9.93 3.73
C THR A 418 -23.88 -8.93 2.59
N ILE A 419 -22.92 -9.12 1.69
CA ILE A 419 -22.61 -8.10 0.69
C ILE A 419 -23.73 -8.00 -0.36
N LEU A 420 -23.92 -9.04 -1.18
CA LEU A 420 -24.88 -8.99 -2.29
C LEU A 420 -26.31 -8.79 -1.79
N GLN A 421 -26.80 -9.64 -0.89
CA GLN A 421 -28.22 -9.63 -0.52
C GLN A 421 -28.60 -8.55 0.50
N LEU A 422 -27.86 -8.43 1.62
CA LEU A 422 -28.27 -7.53 2.70
C LEU A 422 -27.84 -6.07 2.45
N ARG A 423 -26.66 -5.85 1.87
CA ARG A 423 -26.04 -4.53 1.81
C ARG A 423 -26.25 -3.85 0.46
N LEU A 424 -26.07 -4.59 -0.62
CA LEU A 424 -26.34 -4.10 -1.98
C LEU A 424 -27.79 -4.30 -2.39
N GLY A 425 -28.49 -5.30 -1.86
CA GLY A 425 -29.92 -5.53 -2.15
C GLY A 425 -30.17 -6.42 -3.37
N ALA A 426 -29.16 -7.19 -3.80
CA ALA A 426 -29.28 -8.11 -4.93
C ALA A 426 -30.35 -9.19 -4.68
N LYS A 427 -31.18 -9.42 -5.69
CA LYS A 427 -32.26 -10.41 -5.66
C LYS A 427 -31.78 -11.71 -6.27
N ARG A 428 -32.03 -12.83 -5.58
CA ARG A 428 -31.78 -14.15 -6.16
C ARG A 428 -32.84 -14.47 -7.22
N VAL A 429 -32.40 -14.68 -8.46
CA VAL A 429 -33.28 -14.96 -9.61
C VAL A 429 -33.23 -16.41 -10.08
N ALA A 430 -32.12 -17.11 -9.79
CA ALA A 430 -31.93 -18.53 -10.10
C ALA A 430 -31.01 -19.19 -9.03
N PRO A 431 -30.78 -20.52 -9.08
CA PRO A 431 -29.76 -21.15 -8.23
C PRO A 431 -28.41 -20.45 -8.40
N ASN A 432 -27.83 -19.98 -7.30
CA ASN A 432 -26.52 -19.31 -7.28
C ASN A 432 -26.43 -18.00 -8.09
N THR A 433 -27.54 -17.50 -8.64
CA THR A 433 -27.58 -16.28 -9.46
C THR A 433 -28.35 -15.16 -8.77
N TYR A 434 -27.72 -13.99 -8.71
CA TYR A 434 -28.19 -12.79 -8.04
C TYR A 434 -28.14 -11.62 -9.01
N VAL A 435 -29.10 -10.71 -8.96
CA VAL A 435 -29.14 -9.51 -9.80
C VAL A 435 -29.24 -8.29 -8.91
N LEU A 436 -28.33 -7.36 -9.09
CA LEU A 436 -28.41 -6.00 -8.56
C LEU A 436 -28.97 -5.10 -9.66
N GLU A 437 -30.11 -4.44 -9.40
CA GLU A 437 -30.84 -3.68 -10.44
C GLU A 437 -30.30 -2.26 -10.63
N ASP A 438 -29.65 -1.71 -9.61
CA ASP A 438 -29.21 -0.32 -9.55
C ASP A 438 -28.00 -0.13 -8.62
N GLY A 439 -27.34 1.01 -8.76
CA GLY A 439 -26.14 1.37 -8.01
C GLY A 439 -24.85 1.13 -8.80
N PRO A 440 -23.69 1.38 -8.18
CA PRO A 440 -22.40 1.38 -8.87
C PRO A 440 -21.84 -0.01 -9.18
N PHE A 441 -22.54 -1.08 -8.79
CA PHE A 441 -22.13 -2.49 -9.01
C PHE A 441 -23.25 -3.29 -9.69
N ALA A 442 -24.10 -2.60 -10.47
CA ALA A 442 -25.39 -3.10 -10.94
C ALA A 442 -25.24 -4.15 -12.04
N ASP A 443 -25.16 -5.42 -11.63
CA ASP A 443 -24.95 -6.55 -12.54
C ASP A 443 -25.72 -7.81 -12.14
N ALA A 444 -25.59 -8.83 -12.98
CA ALA A 444 -25.82 -10.21 -12.61
C ALA A 444 -24.55 -10.85 -12.05
N TYR A 445 -24.71 -11.65 -11.00
CA TYR A 445 -23.65 -12.36 -10.30
C TYR A 445 -24.01 -13.84 -10.18
N ARG A 446 -23.09 -14.73 -10.51
CA ARG A 446 -23.18 -16.16 -10.22
C ARG A 446 -22.07 -16.56 -9.26
N VAL A 447 -22.45 -17.04 -8.07
CA VAL A 447 -21.51 -17.41 -7.00
C VAL A 447 -21.62 -18.90 -6.70
N ARG A 448 -20.53 -19.65 -6.92
CA ARG A 448 -20.49 -21.10 -6.71
C ARG A 448 -19.30 -21.46 -5.83
N ARG A 449 -19.53 -22.35 -4.87
CA ARG A 449 -18.49 -22.99 -4.08
C ARG A 449 -18.36 -24.46 -4.45
N ASP A 450 -17.14 -24.93 -4.66
CA ASP A 450 -16.76 -26.33 -4.83
C ASP A 450 -15.60 -26.63 -3.88
N GLY A 451 -15.87 -27.38 -2.82
CA GLY A 451 -14.91 -27.60 -1.73
C GLY A 451 -14.43 -26.28 -1.09
N ASP A 452 -13.12 -26.05 -1.21
CA ASP A 452 -12.34 -24.90 -0.74
C ASP A 452 -12.25 -23.75 -1.76
N THR A 453 -12.91 -23.88 -2.92
CA THR A 453 -12.83 -22.92 -4.02
C THR A 453 -14.16 -22.19 -4.19
N VAL A 454 -14.13 -20.87 -4.31
CA VAL A 454 -15.30 -20.04 -4.67
C VAL A 454 -15.06 -19.38 -6.03
N THR A 455 -15.98 -19.57 -6.97
CA THR A 455 -15.97 -18.87 -8.27
C THR A 455 -17.16 -17.91 -8.35
N ILE A 456 -16.86 -16.66 -8.64
CA ILE A 456 -17.80 -15.57 -8.89
C ILE A 456 -17.67 -15.20 -10.37
N VAL A 457 -18.79 -15.26 -11.09
CA VAL A 457 -18.91 -14.72 -12.46
C VAL A 457 -19.81 -13.50 -12.38
N ASN A 458 -19.36 -12.38 -12.91
CA ASN A 458 -20.12 -11.14 -13.04
C ASN A 458 -20.30 -10.84 -14.53
N ALA A 459 -21.49 -10.34 -14.89
CA ALA A 459 -21.76 -9.78 -16.20
C ALA A 459 -23.00 -8.85 -16.15
N PRO A 460 -23.23 -7.97 -17.15
CA PRO A 460 -24.30 -6.98 -17.15
C PRO A 460 -25.71 -7.56 -17.11
N THR A 461 -25.85 -8.83 -17.51
CA THR A 461 -27.15 -9.53 -17.57
C THR A 461 -27.00 -10.99 -17.17
N VAL A 462 -28.13 -11.61 -16.80
CA VAL A 462 -28.16 -13.04 -16.44
C VAL A 462 -27.76 -13.91 -17.63
N GLU A 463 -28.17 -13.51 -18.83
CA GLU A 463 -27.81 -14.20 -20.08
C GLU A 463 -26.30 -14.13 -20.35
N ALA A 464 -25.69 -12.96 -20.13
CA ALA A 464 -24.26 -12.75 -20.34
C ALA A 464 -23.39 -13.59 -19.39
N LEU A 465 -23.88 -14.01 -18.22
CA LEU A 465 -23.13 -14.90 -17.32
C LEU A 465 -22.70 -16.20 -18.01
N ASP A 466 -23.60 -16.79 -18.81
CA ASP A 466 -23.32 -18.01 -19.57
C ASP A 466 -22.48 -17.76 -20.81
N GLU A 467 -22.52 -16.54 -21.35
CA GLU A 467 -21.65 -16.12 -22.45
C GLU A 467 -20.22 -15.85 -22.00
N VAL A 468 -20.02 -15.31 -20.79
CA VAL A 468 -18.69 -15.03 -20.24
C VAL A 468 -18.02 -16.30 -19.74
N HIS A 469 -18.72 -17.10 -18.93
CA HIS A 469 -18.13 -18.28 -18.33
C HIS A 469 -19.22 -19.32 -17.98
N PRO A 470 -19.52 -20.26 -18.90
CA PRO A 470 -20.64 -21.20 -18.75
C PRO A 470 -20.46 -22.15 -17.57
N ASP A 471 -21.59 -22.69 -17.12
CA ASP A 471 -21.70 -23.53 -15.92
C ASP A 471 -21.05 -24.91 -15.97
#